data_AF-A0A2Z6M173-F1
#
_entry.id   AF-A0A2Z6M173-F1
#
_cell.length_a   1.000
_cell.length_b   1.000
_cell.length_c   1.000
_cell.angle_alpha   90.00
_cell.angle_beta   90.00
_cell.angle_gamma   90.00
#
_symmetry.space_group_name_H-M   'P 1'
#
loop_
_entity.id
_entity.type
_entity.pdbx_description
1 polymer ?
#
loop_
_entity_poly.entity_id
_entity_poly.type
_entity_poly.pdbx_seq_one_letter_code
_entity_poly.pdbx_strand_id
1 'polypeptide(L)'
;MNVELHNIRDFQVVPEECTEYIAKYVKSTQYKVDSERTTEECLVYLSTSCNLKKDGKDAWIFDIDDTLLSTIPFYKNNLGKKINVTALEEWMSKGKAPALDYSLRLFNDIKSRGIQIILVSGRREHLRSATIDNLVNVGDQFSSIAGNPSSIRAFKLPNPMYYVA
;
A
#
# COMPACT_ATOMS: atom_id res chain seq x y z
N MET A 1 12.56 13.08 -0.43
CA MET A 1 12.81 13.26 1.02
C MET A 1 11.90 14.32 1.65
N ASN A 2 11.83 15.59 1.19
CA ASN A 2 10.97 16.58 1.86
C ASN A 2 9.46 16.25 1.87
N VAL A 3 8.96 15.57 0.83
CA VAL A 3 7.58 15.04 0.81
C VAL A 3 7.42 13.95 1.88
N GLU A 4 8.32 12.96 1.91
CA GLU A 4 8.30 11.87 2.91
C GLU A 4 8.44 12.35 4.36
N LEU A 5 9.25 13.40 4.58
CA LEU A 5 9.41 14.04 5.90
C LEU A 5 8.27 15.00 6.24
N HIS A 6 7.26 15.10 5.37
CA HIS A 6 6.09 15.95 5.58
C HIS A 6 6.41 17.46 5.71
N ASN A 7 7.54 17.89 5.13
CA ASN A 7 7.96 19.29 5.01
C ASN A 7 7.27 19.98 3.81
N ILE A 8 6.97 19.22 2.76
CA ILE A 8 6.18 19.66 1.60
C ILE A 8 4.87 18.86 1.61
N ARG A 9 3.74 19.55 1.49
CA ARG A 9 2.38 18.98 1.57
C ARG A 9 1.52 19.53 0.44
N ASP A 10 0.41 18.84 0.18
CA ASP A 10 -0.68 19.27 -0.71
C ASP A 10 -0.24 19.65 -2.14
N PHE A 11 0.91 19.12 -2.58
CA PHE A 11 1.39 19.34 -3.94
C PHE A 11 0.50 18.57 -4.92
N GLN A 12 0.09 19.24 -6.00
CA GLN A 12 -0.89 18.68 -6.94
C GLN A 12 -0.24 17.82 -8.03
N VAL A 13 0.98 18.17 -8.41
CA VAL A 13 1.81 17.47 -9.40
C VAL A 13 3.26 17.59 -8.98
N VAL A 14 4.07 16.62 -9.38
CA VAL A 14 5.52 16.67 -9.16
C VAL A 14 6.09 17.84 -9.98
N PRO A 15 7.00 18.66 -9.41
CA PRO A 15 7.72 19.68 -10.19
C PRO A 15 8.38 19.08 -11.43
N GLU A 16 8.28 19.75 -12.57
CA GLU A 16 8.72 19.20 -13.86
C GLU A 16 10.18 18.74 -13.82
N GLU A 17 11.04 19.51 -13.17
CA GLU A 17 12.45 19.24 -12.93
C GLU A 17 12.72 17.96 -12.12
N CYS A 18 11.73 17.47 -11.36
CA CYS A 18 11.84 16.26 -10.55
C CYS A 18 11.25 15.02 -11.23
N THR A 19 10.53 15.15 -12.35
CA THR A 19 9.83 14.04 -13.00
C THR A 19 10.77 12.92 -13.45
N GLU A 20 11.91 13.27 -14.03
CA GLU A 20 12.93 12.29 -14.44
C GLU A 20 13.56 11.59 -13.23
N TYR A 21 13.87 12.35 -12.18
CA TYR A 21 14.41 11.80 -10.93
C TYR A 21 13.46 10.76 -10.32
N ILE A 22 12.16 11.08 -10.21
CA ILE A 22 11.17 10.16 -9.65
C ILE A 22 11.02 8.94 -10.56
N ALA A 23 10.97 9.12 -11.87
CA ALA A 23 10.89 8.02 -12.82
C ALA A 23 12.09 7.07 -12.73
N LYS A 24 13.28 7.60 -12.46
CA LYS A 24 14.48 6.81 -12.17
C LYS A 24 14.38 6.11 -10.83
N TYR A 25 13.95 6.83 -9.78
CA TYR A 25 13.84 6.30 -8.41
C TYR A 25 12.89 5.10 -8.33
N VAL A 26 11.64 5.22 -8.81
CA VAL A 26 10.64 4.14 -8.72
C VAL A 26 10.99 2.90 -9.54
N LYS A 27 11.87 3.04 -10.54
CA LYS A 27 12.39 1.92 -11.35
C LYS A 27 13.72 1.37 -10.81
N SER A 28 14.32 2.04 -9.83
CA SER A 28 15.63 1.68 -9.29
C SER A 28 15.52 0.63 -8.20
N THR A 29 16.65 0.02 -7.88
CA THR A 29 16.81 -0.82 -6.69
C THR A 29 16.60 -0.04 -5.39
N GLN A 30 16.82 1.28 -5.39
CA GLN A 30 16.65 2.10 -4.19
C GLN A 30 15.22 2.10 -3.68
N TYR A 31 14.23 2.28 -4.57
CA TYR A 31 12.81 2.24 -4.18
C TYR A 31 12.43 0.91 -3.54
N LYS A 32 12.96 -0.19 -4.08
CA LYS A 32 12.78 -1.53 -3.51
C LYS A 32 13.42 -1.63 -2.12
N VAL A 33 14.68 -1.20 -1.97
CA VAL A 33 15.42 -1.26 -0.69
C VAL A 33 14.73 -0.41 0.39
N ASP A 34 14.28 0.80 0.05
CA ASP A 34 13.61 1.70 0.99
C ASP A 34 12.28 1.08 1.48
N SER A 35 11.55 0.46 0.55
CA SER A 35 10.29 -0.22 0.87
C SER A 35 10.51 -1.48 1.71
N GLU A 36 11.50 -2.31 1.34
CA GLU A 36 11.89 -3.48 2.12
C GLU A 36 12.30 -3.09 3.54
N ARG A 37 13.12 -2.05 3.68
CA ARG A 37 13.56 -1.56 4.98
C ARG A 37 12.40 -1.14 5.88
N THR A 38 11.39 -0.48 5.31
CA THR A 38 10.18 -0.10 6.04
C THR A 38 9.41 -1.33 6.55
N THR A 39 9.27 -2.36 5.71
CA THR A 39 8.61 -3.61 6.12
C THR A 39 9.40 -4.40 7.15
N GLU A 40 10.74 -4.41 7.06
CA GLU A 40 11.62 -5.08 8.03
C GLU A 40 11.51 -4.44 9.42
N GLU A 41 11.51 -3.11 9.50
CA GLU A 41 11.34 -2.43 10.79
C GLU A 41 9.96 -2.73 11.42
N CYS A 42 8.91 -2.88 10.61
CA CYS A 42 7.60 -3.34 11.10
C CYS A 42 7.68 -4.76 11.69
N LEU A 43 8.40 -5.68 11.04
CA LEU A 43 8.61 -7.04 11.54
C LEU A 43 9.42 -7.06 12.85
N VAL A 44 10.45 -6.21 12.95
CA VAL A 44 11.25 -6.05 14.16
C VAL A 44 10.37 -5.50 15.29
N TYR A 45 9.57 -4.46 15.03
CA TYR A 45 8.63 -3.91 16.00
C TYR A 45 7.65 -4.98 16.49
N LEU A 46 7.04 -5.73 15.58
CA LEU A 46 6.10 -6.82 15.90
C LEU A 46 6.72 -7.97 16.69
N SER A 47 8.05 -8.14 16.61
CA SER A 47 8.74 -9.26 17.27
C SER A 47 9.42 -8.86 18.59
N THR A 48 9.78 -7.59 18.76
CA THR A 48 10.58 -7.14 19.92
C THR A 48 9.85 -6.18 20.84
N SER A 49 8.96 -5.34 20.29
CA SER A 49 8.44 -4.15 20.97
C SER A 49 6.91 -4.13 21.06
N CYS A 50 6.22 -4.91 20.23
CA CYS A 50 4.78 -5.01 20.22
C CYS A 50 4.30 -6.13 21.15
N ASN A 51 3.64 -5.75 22.25
CA ASN A 51 3.05 -6.72 23.17
C ASN A 51 1.65 -7.13 22.71
N LEU A 52 1.59 -8.00 21.70
CA LEU A 52 0.34 -8.56 21.18
C LEU A 52 -0.37 -9.35 22.28
N LYS A 53 -1.62 -9.00 22.57
CA LYS A 53 -2.41 -9.65 23.62
C LYS A 53 -2.98 -10.99 23.16
N LYS A 54 -3.11 -11.19 21.84
CA LYS A 54 -3.66 -12.42 21.23
C LYS A 54 -5.08 -12.76 21.74
N ASP A 55 -5.83 -11.75 22.17
CA ASP A 55 -7.24 -11.85 22.59
C ASP A 55 -8.21 -11.72 21.39
N GLY A 56 -7.70 -11.77 20.16
CA GLY A 56 -8.45 -11.56 18.92
C GLY A 56 -8.76 -10.10 18.58
N LYS A 57 -8.24 -9.12 19.34
CA LYS A 57 -8.51 -7.68 19.14
C LYS A 57 -7.33 -6.87 18.62
N ASP A 58 -6.20 -7.53 18.37
CA ASP A 58 -5.03 -6.94 17.73
C ASP A 58 -5.25 -6.88 16.22
N ALA A 59 -5.03 -5.71 15.62
CA ALA A 59 -5.21 -5.49 14.19
C ALA A 59 -4.08 -4.69 13.56
N TRP A 60 -3.90 -4.90 12.25
CA TRP A 60 -3.02 -4.14 11.39
C TRP A 60 -3.81 -3.63 10.18
N ILE A 61 -3.65 -2.34 9.91
CA ILE A 61 -4.31 -1.61 8.85
C ILE A 61 -3.31 -1.45 7.70
N PHE A 62 -3.69 -1.89 6.52
CA PHE A 62 -2.98 -1.62 5.28
C PHE A 62 -3.77 -0.62 4.43
N ASP A 63 -3.03 0.28 3.77
CA ASP A 63 -3.52 0.89 2.54
C ASP A 63 -3.45 -0.13 1.39
N ILE A 64 -4.11 0.14 0.26
CA ILE A 64 -4.09 -0.73 -0.92
C ILE A 64 -3.12 -0.19 -1.97
N ASP A 65 -3.37 1.01 -2.49
CA ASP A 65 -2.61 1.55 -3.62
C ASP A 65 -1.21 2.02 -3.18
N ASP A 66 -0.20 1.54 -3.89
CA ASP A 66 1.23 1.71 -3.61
C ASP A 66 1.69 1.27 -2.21
N THR A 67 0.83 0.52 -1.50
CA THR A 67 1.18 -0.27 -0.31
C THR A 67 1.10 -1.77 -0.60
N LEU A 68 -0.03 -2.28 -1.08
CA LEU A 68 -0.21 -3.70 -1.43
C LEU A 68 -0.16 -3.93 -2.95
N LEU A 69 -0.78 -3.04 -3.72
CA LEU A 69 -0.87 -3.09 -5.18
C LEU A 69 -0.13 -1.90 -5.79
N SER A 70 0.78 -2.15 -6.73
CA SER A 70 1.52 -1.07 -7.38
C SER A 70 0.72 -0.39 -8.48
N THR A 71 0.64 0.95 -8.43
CA THR A 71 0.06 1.75 -9.50
C THR A 71 1.10 2.17 -10.56
N ILE A 72 2.39 1.94 -10.31
CA ILE A 72 3.51 2.30 -11.20
C ILE A 72 3.30 1.88 -12.67
N PRO A 73 2.73 0.71 -13.01
CA PRO A 73 2.45 0.36 -14.40
C PRO A 73 1.53 1.34 -15.13
N PHE A 74 0.53 1.91 -14.44
CA PHE A 74 -0.33 2.97 -14.98
C PHE A 74 0.46 4.25 -15.21
N TYR A 75 1.28 4.63 -14.23
CA TYR A 75 2.03 5.89 -14.25
C TYR A 75 3.26 5.87 -15.16
N LYS A 76 3.71 4.73 -15.69
CA LYS A 76 5.00 4.57 -16.39
C LYS A 76 5.39 5.71 -17.37
N ASN A 77 4.42 6.28 -18.09
CA ASN A 77 4.62 7.36 -19.06
C ASN A 77 4.17 8.76 -18.58
N ASN A 78 3.51 8.83 -17.41
CA ASN A 78 2.92 10.03 -16.83
C ASN A 78 3.31 10.24 -15.34
N LEU A 79 4.43 9.65 -14.90
CA LEU A 79 4.90 9.75 -13.51
C LEU A 79 5.05 11.23 -13.13
N GLY A 80 4.37 11.60 -12.05
CA GLY A 80 4.40 12.95 -11.51
C GLY A 80 3.58 14.00 -12.24
N LYS A 81 2.87 13.63 -13.32
CA LYS A 81 2.00 14.55 -14.08
C LYS A 81 0.56 14.51 -13.57
N LYS A 82 -0.23 15.51 -13.96
CA LYS A 82 -1.68 15.54 -13.66
C LYS A 82 -2.37 14.31 -14.27
N ILE A 83 -3.18 13.64 -13.47
CA ILE A 83 -3.84 12.39 -13.84
C ILE A 83 -5.27 12.61 -14.26
N ASN A 84 -5.69 11.85 -15.28
CA ASN A 84 -7.09 11.64 -15.57
C ASN A 84 -7.61 10.53 -14.65
N VAL A 85 -8.39 10.93 -13.63
CA VAL A 85 -8.95 10.01 -12.63
C VAL A 85 -9.82 8.93 -13.29
N THR A 86 -10.63 9.28 -14.29
CA THR A 86 -11.46 8.30 -15.01
C THR A 86 -10.60 7.21 -15.67
N ALA A 87 -9.49 7.60 -16.30
CA ALA A 87 -8.57 6.63 -16.91
C ALA A 87 -7.88 5.73 -15.85
N LEU A 88 -7.59 6.27 -14.67
CA LEU A 88 -7.05 5.50 -13.55
C LEU A 88 -8.09 4.49 -13.04
N GLU A 89 -9.34 4.91 -12.83
CA GLU A 89 -10.44 4.03 -12.41
C GLU A 89 -10.71 2.93 -13.44
N GLU A 90 -10.72 3.26 -14.73
CA GLU A 90 -10.82 2.29 -15.82
C GLU A 90 -9.65 1.28 -15.79
N TRP A 91 -8.43 1.75 -15.52
CA TRP A 91 -7.28 0.85 -15.37
C TRP A 91 -7.42 -0.05 -14.13
N MET A 92 -7.83 0.50 -12.98
CA MET A 92 -8.06 -0.24 -11.74
C MET A 92 -9.17 -1.28 -11.90
N SER A 93 -10.23 -0.96 -12.66
CA SER A 93 -11.35 -1.88 -12.92
C SER A 93 -10.94 -3.17 -13.63
N LYS A 94 -9.77 -3.18 -14.30
CA LYS A 94 -9.23 -4.37 -14.96
C LYS A 94 -8.66 -5.38 -13.96
N GLY A 95 -8.37 -4.97 -12.72
CA GLY A 95 -7.89 -5.86 -11.66
C GLY A 95 -6.53 -6.53 -11.95
N LYS A 96 -5.62 -5.80 -12.61
CA LYS A 96 -4.29 -6.33 -13.03
C LYS A 96 -3.10 -5.60 -12.40
N ALA A 97 -3.31 -4.84 -11.33
CA ALA A 97 -2.21 -4.21 -10.61
C ALA A 97 -1.34 -5.31 -9.96
N PRO A 98 0.00 -5.26 -10.13
CA PRO A 98 0.87 -6.26 -9.51
C PRO A 98 0.98 -6.03 -8.00
N ALA A 99 1.21 -7.10 -7.24
CA ALA A 99 1.55 -6.99 -5.83
C ALA A 99 2.91 -6.32 -5.65
N LEU A 100 3.08 -5.65 -4.50
CA LEU A 100 4.37 -5.25 -3.99
C LEU A 100 4.94 -6.36 -3.10
N ASP A 101 5.97 -7.06 -3.59
CA ASP A 101 6.52 -8.28 -2.96
C ASP A 101 6.89 -8.11 -1.49
N TYR A 102 7.48 -6.96 -1.12
CA TYR A 102 7.88 -6.65 0.25
C TYR A 102 6.67 -6.54 1.19
N SER A 103 5.59 -5.92 0.73
CA SER A 103 4.36 -5.77 1.50
C SER A 103 3.59 -7.09 1.59
N LEU A 104 3.63 -7.91 0.54
CA LEU A 104 3.05 -9.26 0.58
C LEU A 104 3.73 -10.14 1.65
N ARG A 105 5.06 -10.03 1.81
CA ARG A 105 5.80 -10.71 2.89
C ARG A 105 5.31 -10.25 4.26
N LEU A 106 5.21 -8.95 4.49
CA LEU A 106 4.72 -8.38 5.76
C LEU A 106 3.26 -8.80 6.04
N PHE A 107 2.40 -8.75 5.03
CA PHE A 107 1.01 -9.18 5.11
C PHE A 107 0.90 -10.64 5.59
N ASN A 108 1.66 -11.55 4.97
CA ASN A 108 1.65 -12.97 5.33
C ASN A 108 2.19 -13.21 6.75
N ASP A 109 3.23 -12.49 7.16
CA ASP A 109 3.76 -12.57 8.52
C ASP A 109 2.73 -12.11 9.56
N ILE A 110 2.10 -10.94 9.36
CA ILE A 110 1.03 -10.44 10.23
C ILE A 110 -0.12 -11.45 10.33
N LYS A 111 -0.54 -12.02 9.20
CA LYS A 111 -1.58 -13.06 9.16
C LYS A 111 -1.18 -14.29 9.98
N SER A 112 0.06 -14.77 9.81
CA SER A 112 0.57 -15.93 10.55
C SER A 112 0.58 -15.75 12.07
N ARG A 113 0.63 -14.49 12.54
CA ARG A 113 0.60 -14.13 13.96
C ARG A 113 -0.81 -14.06 14.55
N GLY A 114 -1.86 -14.25 13.74
CA GLY A 114 -3.26 -14.16 14.16
C GLY A 114 -3.72 -12.71 14.40
N ILE A 115 -3.02 -11.74 13.84
CA ILE A 115 -3.41 -10.33 13.88
C ILE A 115 -4.49 -10.10 12.81
N GLN A 116 -5.57 -9.40 13.17
CA GLN A 116 -6.62 -9.06 12.22
C GLN A 116 -6.11 -8.07 11.18
N ILE A 117 -6.36 -8.30 9.90
CA ILE A 117 -5.97 -7.37 8.85
C ILE A 117 -7.16 -6.55 8.41
N ILE A 118 -7.00 -5.23 8.39
CA ILE A 118 -8.00 -4.27 7.94
C ILE A 118 -7.43 -3.56 6.72
N LEU A 119 -8.19 -3.54 5.63
CA LEU A 119 -7.82 -2.81 4.42
C LEU A 119 -8.60 -1.51 4.36
N VAL A 120 -7.90 -0.39 4.23
CA VAL A 120 -8.49 0.94 4.04
C VAL A 120 -7.96 1.49 2.73
N SER A 121 -8.83 1.96 1.85
CA SER A 121 -8.41 2.45 0.53
C SER A 121 -9.17 3.72 0.15
N GLY A 122 -8.51 4.58 -0.62
CA GLY A 122 -9.12 5.73 -1.27
C GLY A 122 -9.90 5.39 -2.55
N ARG A 123 -9.87 4.13 -3.03
CA ARG A 123 -10.63 3.72 -4.21
C ARG A 123 -12.12 3.89 -3.96
N ARG A 124 -12.84 4.37 -4.99
CA ARG A 124 -14.30 4.51 -4.93
C ARG A 124 -14.97 3.15 -4.84
N GLU A 125 -16.11 3.12 -4.17
CA GLU A 125 -16.84 1.89 -3.84
C GLU A 125 -17.18 1.01 -5.05
N HIS A 126 -17.45 1.62 -6.21
CA HIS A 126 -17.75 0.87 -7.44
C HIS A 126 -16.55 0.00 -7.93
N LEU A 127 -15.33 0.28 -7.46
CA LEU A 127 -14.13 -0.53 -7.74
C LEU A 127 -13.93 -1.67 -6.75
N ARG A 128 -14.80 -1.83 -5.73
CA ARG A 128 -14.63 -2.84 -4.67
C ARG A 128 -14.42 -4.24 -5.25
N SER A 129 -15.30 -4.68 -6.16
CA SER A 129 -15.20 -6.03 -6.73
C SER A 129 -13.88 -6.25 -7.45
N ALA A 130 -13.53 -5.37 -8.39
CA ALA A 130 -12.27 -5.47 -9.13
C ALA A 130 -11.04 -5.41 -8.22
N THR A 131 -11.10 -4.64 -7.12
CA THR A 131 -10.02 -4.54 -6.14
C THR A 131 -9.87 -5.85 -5.34
N ILE A 132 -10.97 -6.45 -4.90
CA ILE A 132 -10.97 -7.75 -4.23
C ILE A 132 -10.41 -8.82 -5.16
N ASP A 133 -10.89 -8.89 -6.40
CA ASP A 133 -10.43 -9.85 -7.40
C ASP A 133 -8.93 -9.70 -7.65
N ASN A 134 -8.44 -8.45 -7.78
CA ASN A 134 -7.02 -8.19 -7.94
C ASN A 134 -6.21 -8.70 -6.74
N LEU A 135 -6.62 -8.37 -5.51
CA LEU A 135 -5.93 -8.78 -4.28
C LEU A 135 -5.89 -10.30 -4.13
N VAL A 136 -7.00 -10.97 -4.43
CA VAL A 136 -7.08 -12.44 -4.42
C VAL A 136 -6.11 -13.03 -5.45
N ASN A 137 -6.10 -12.51 -6.67
CA ASN A 137 -5.26 -13.04 -7.75
C ASN A 137 -3.75 -12.90 -7.48
N VAL A 138 -3.33 -11.83 -6.79
CA VAL A 138 -1.90 -11.59 -6.52
C VAL A 138 -1.45 -12.05 -5.14
N GLY A 139 -2.39 -12.24 -4.20
CA GLY A 139 -2.12 -12.63 -2.80
C GLY A 139 -2.56 -14.05 -2.43
N ASP A 140 -3.27 -14.76 -3.31
CA ASP A 140 -3.76 -16.15 -3.17
C ASP A 140 -4.65 -16.42 -1.93
N GLN A 141 -5.46 -15.45 -1.49
CA GLN A 141 -6.17 -15.56 -0.19
C GLN A 141 -7.57 -14.92 -0.16
N PHE A 142 -8.60 -15.73 -0.45
CA PHE A 142 -10.02 -15.36 -0.29
C PHE A 142 -10.47 -15.23 1.19
N SER A 143 -9.75 -15.87 2.13
CA SER A 143 -10.18 -16.02 3.52
C SER A 143 -10.05 -14.74 4.36
N SER A 144 -9.32 -13.72 3.89
CA SER A 144 -8.94 -12.56 4.69
C SER A 144 -9.90 -11.37 4.57
N ILE A 145 -10.85 -11.40 3.62
CA ILE A 145 -11.73 -10.27 3.27
C ILE A 145 -13.17 -10.48 3.80
N ALA A 146 -13.49 -11.66 4.31
CA ALA A 146 -14.82 -11.98 4.83
C ALA A 146 -14.91 -11.71 6.34
N GLY A 147 -15.39 -10.53 6.74
CA GLY A 147 -15.78 -10.25 8.13
C GLY A 147 -15.87 -8.77 8.48
N ASN A 148 -16.76 -8.42 9.43
CA ASN A 148 -16.77 -7.08 10.03
C ASN A 148 -15.63 -6.96 11.06
N PRO A 149 -14.81 -5.90 11.00
CA PRO A 149 -13.71 -5.73 11.95
C PRO A 149 -14.25 -5.49 13.37
N SER A 150 -13.78 -6.29 14.33
CA SER A 150 -14.12 -6.18 15.77
C SER A 150 -12.93 -5.70 16.62
N SER A 151 -11.88 -5.18 15.97
CA SER A 151 -10.61 -4.80 16.60
C SER A 151 -10.71 -3.55 17.47
N ILE A 152 -10.01 -3.55 18.61
CA ILE A 152 -9.93 -2.38 19.52
C ILE A 152 -8.51 -1.81 19.57
N ARG A 153 -7.51 -2.53 19.01
CA ARG A 153 -6.11 -2.09 18.92
C ARG A 153 -5.63 -2.24 17.48
N ALA A 154 -5.37 -1.13 16.81
CA ALA A 154 -5.00 -1.12 15.40
C ALA A 154 -3.72 -0.32 15.15
N PHE A 155 -2.85 -0.85 14.29
CA PHE A 155 -1.64 -0.18 13.80
C PHE A 155 -1.80 0.06 12.30
N LYS A 156 -1.37 1.19 11.75
CA LYS A 156 -1.42 1.44 10.30
C LYS A 156 0.01 1.47 9.76
N LEU A 157 0.28 0.71 8.70
CA LEU A 157 1.48 0.91 7.92
C LEU A 157 1.34 2.26 7.21
N PRO A 158 2.21 3.25 7.47
CA PRO A 158 2.23 4.48 6.69
C PRO A 158 2.46 4.12 5.24
N ASN A 159 1.67 4.69 4.33
CA ASN A 159 1.87 4.47 2.91
C ASN A 159 3.29 5.00 2.58
N PRO A 160 4.24 4.16 2.13
CA PRO A 160 5.64 4.58 2.02
C PRO A 160 5.86 5.64 0.94
N MET A 161 4.86 5.93 0.10
CA MET A 161 4.94 6.97 -0.93
C MET A 161 3.55 7.58 -1.22
N TYR A 162 3.50 8.90 -1.13
CA TYR A 162 2.46 9.83 -1.62
C TYR A 162 1.06 9.77 -0.98
N TYR A 163 0.81 10.77 -0.13
CA TYR A 163 -0.54 11.25 0.14
C TYR A 163 -1.03 12.03 -1.09
N VAL A 164 -2.04 11.52 -1.78
CA VAL A 164 -2.85 12.30 -2.72
C VAL A 164 -4.19 12.51 -2.04
N ALA A 165 -4.47 13.77 -1.67
CA ALA A 165 -5.77 14.19 -1.14
C ALA A 165 -6.82 14.26 -2.26
#